data_AF-A0A530L9Q0-F1
#
_entry.id   AF-A0A530L9Q0-F1
#
_cell.length_a   1.000
_cell.length_b   1.000
_cell.length_c   1.000
_cell.angle_alpha   90.00
_cell.angle_beta   90.00
_cell.angle_gamma   90.00
#
_symmetry.space_group_name_H-M   'P 1'
#
loop_
_entity.id
_entity.type
_entity.pdbx_description
1 polymer ?
#
loop_
_entity_poly.entity_id
_entity_poly.type
_entity_poly.pdbx_seq_one_letter_code
_entity_poly.pdbx_strand_id
1 'polypeptide(L)' 'MEKPVTSAQATALACLDDIQPSLSAWTRTIFDFGETAWREYQSAAWYVEHLKHEGFSVEEGSGGMPTAFCAHWTNGAGPT' A
#
# COMPACT_ATOMS: atom_id res chain seq x y z
N MET A 1 -13.94 29.71 -0.70
CA MET A 1 -13.12 29.73 -1.92
C MET A 1 -12.21 28.51 -1.86
N GLU A 2 -12.41 27.53 -2.74
CA GLU A 2 -11.55 26.35 -2.79
C GLU A 2 -10.12 26.77 -3.16
N LYS A 3 -9.13 26.19 -2.48
CA LYS A 3 -7.72 26.46 -2.78
C LYS A 3 -7.37 25.79 -4.11
N PRO A 4 -6.63 26.48 -5.00
CA PRO A 4 -6.17 25.87 -6.24
C PRO A 4 -5.19 24.72 -5.98
N VAL A 5 -5.27 23.68 -6.80
CA VAL A 5 -4.42 22.48 -6.76
C VAL A 5 -2.97 22.85 -7.15
N THR A 6 -1.98 22.35 -6.40
CA THR A 6 -0.56 22.55 -6.72
C THR A 6 -0.09 21.63 -7.85
N SER A 7 1.06 21.92 -8.47
CA SER A 7 1.63 21.06 -9.52
C SER A 7 1.93 19.63 -9.04
N ALA A 8 2.42 19.48 -7.81
CA ALA A 8 2.66 18.18 -7.20
C ALA A 8 1.35 17.39 -7.02
N GLN A 9 0.29 18.06 -6.58
CA GLN A 9 -1.04 17.43 -6.46
C GLN A 9 -1.60 17.03 -7.83
N ALA A 10 -1.45 17.87 -8.86
CA ALA A 10 -1.89 17.53 -10.22
C ALA A 10 -1.14 16.30 -10.77
N THR A 11 0.17 16.19 -10.50
CA THR A 11 0.98 15.02 -10.88
C THR A 11 0.50 13.76 -10.16
N ALA A 12 0.22 13.85 -8.86
CA ALA A 12 -0.32 12.73 -8.08
C ALA A 12 -1.70 12.29 -8.58
N LEU A 13 -2.59 13.23 -8.92
CA LEU A 13 -3.92 12.92 -9.47
C LEU A 13 -3.82 12.19 -10.81
N ALA A 14 -2.96 12.65 -11.72
CA ALA A 14 -2.74 11.97 -13.00
C ALA A 14 -2.20 10.54 -12.80
N CYS A 15 -1.27 10.35 -11.85
CA CYS A 15 -0.79 9.02 -11.49
C CYS A 15 -1.93 8.12 -10.97
N LEU A 16 -2.81 8.65 -10.12
CA LEU A 16 -3.98 7.91 -9.61
C LEU A 16 -4.91 7.48 -10.73
N ASP A 17 -5.17 8.35 -11.71
CA ASP A 17 -6.00 8.01 -12.88
C ASP A 17 -5.38 6.85 -13.67
N ASP A 18 -4.05 6.86 -13.85
CA ASP A 18 -3.34 5.80 -14.57
C ASP A 18 -3.36 4.45 -13.83
N ILE A 19 -3.23 4.44 -12.50
CA ILE A 19 -3.17 3.21 -11.70
C ILE A 19 -4.55 2.74 -11.17
N GLN A 20 -5.62 3.49 -11.42
CA GLN A 20 -6.97 3.19 -10.94
C GLN A 20 -7.46 1.76 -11.25
N PRO A 21 -7.19 1.18 -12.44
CA PRO A 21 -7.54 -0.22 -12.71
C PRO A 21 -6.82 -1.21 -11.79
N SER A 22 -5.53 -0.98 -11.54
CA SER A 22 -4.70 -1.81 -10.66
C SER A 22 -5.19 -1.72 -9.22
N LEU A 23 -5.44 -0.51 -8.70
CA LEU A 23 -5.99 -0.30 -7.36
C LEU A 23 -7.31 -1.06 -7.16
N SER A 24 -8.16 -1.07 -8.19
CA SER A 24 -9.44 -1.78 -8.15
C SER A 24 -9.24 -3.29 -8.15
N ALA A 25 -8.32 -3.81 -8.96
CA ALA A 25 -7.96 -5.22 -9.00
C ALA A 25 -7.34 -5.71 -7.67
N TRP A 26 -6.45 -4.92 -7.07
CA TRP A 26 -5.84 -5.22 -5.76
C TRP A 26 -6.88 -5.25 -4.65
N THR A 27 -7.77 -4.25 -4.61
CA THR A 27 -8.89 -4.21 -3.67
C THR A 27 -9.77 -5.46 -3.79
N ARG A 28 -10.07 -5.87 -5.04
CA ARG A 28 -10.84 -7.09 -5.30
C ARG A 28 -10.12 -8.35 -4.83
N THR A 29 -8.80 -8.43 -5.07
CA THR A 29 -7.97 -9.57 -4.65
C THR A 29 -8.03 -9.77 -3.13
N ILE A 30 -7.81 -8.70 -2.36
CA ILE A 30 -7.91 -8.76 -0.90
C ILE A 30 -9.33 -9.11 -0.44
N PHE A 31 -10.35 -8.54 -1.07
CA PHE A 31 -11.75 -8.84 -0.74
C PHE A 31 -12.10 -10.32 -0.98
N ASP A 32 -11.63 -10.90 -2.08
CA ASP A 32 -11.89 -12.29 -2.45
C ASP A 32 -11.21 -13.30 -1.53
N PHE A 33 -10.13 -12.92 -0.83
CA PHE A 33 -9.54 -13.79 0.20
C PHE A 33 -10.50 -14.03 1.37
N GLY A 34 -11.37 -13.07 1.69
CA GLY A 34 -12.45 -13.26 2.68
C GLY A 34 -11.96 -13.65 4.08
N GLU A 35 -10.74 -13.24 4.45
CA GLU A 35 -10.12 -13.63 5.71
C GLU A 35 -10.65 -12.80 6.89
N THR A 36 -10.81 -13.44 8.04
CA THR A 36 -11.26 -12.79 9.28
C THR A 36 -10.10 -12.18 10.05
N ALA A 37 -10.44 -11.32 11.02
CA ALA A 37 -9.48 -10.72 11.94
C ALA A 37 -8.49 -11.76 12.52
N TRP A 38 -7.20 -11.44 12.49
CA TRP A 38 -6.05 -12.25 12.94
C TRP A 38 -5.83 -13.57 12.19
N ARG A 39 -6.46 -13.73 11.03
CA ARG A 39 -6.32 -14.89 10.14
C ARG A 39 -6.01 -14.45 8.69
N GLU A 40 -5.56 -13.21 8.51
CA GLU A 40 -5.33 -12.55 7.21
C GLU A 40 -4.01 -12.98 6.54
N TYR A 41 -3.75 -14.29 6.44
CA TYR A 41 -2.47 -14.81 5.98
C TYR A 41 -2.21 -14.53 4.50
N GLN A 42 -3.21 -14.74 3.64
CA GLN A 42 -3.09 -14.48 2.22
C GLN A 42 -3.01 -12.97 1.95
N SER A 43 -3.83 -12.20 2.65
CA SER A 43 -3.86 -10.74 2.54
C SER A 43 -2.52 -10.13 2.95
N ALA A 44 -1.97 -10.55 4.11
CA ALA A 44 -0.67 -10.09 4.58
C ALA A 44 0.46 -10.50 3.62
N ALA A 45 0.50 -11.75 3.16
CA ALA A 45 1.49 -12.22 2.21
C ALA A 45 1.44 -11.43 0.89
N TRP A 46 0.24 -11.19 0.37
CA TRP A 46 0.04 -10.43 -0.86
C TRP A 46 0.57 -8.98 -0.74
N TYR A 47 0.25 -8.28 0.35
CA TYR A 47 0.77 -6.93 0.58
C TYR A 47 2.29 -6.91 0.76
N VAL A 48 2.85 -7.84 1.52
CA VAL A 48 4.29 -7.96 1.73
C VAL A 48 5.02 -8.17 0.40
N GLU A 49 4.54 -9.09 -0.43
CA GLU A 49 5.13 -9.36 -1.75
C GLU A 49 5.03 -8.13 -2.66
N HIS A 50 3.85 -7.51 -2.73
CA HIS A 50 3.64 -6.33 -3.55
C HIS A 50 4.53 -5.15 -3.11
N LEU A 51 4.62 -4.87 -1.81
CA LEU A 51 5.46 -3.80 -1.27
C LEU A 51 6.95 -4.06 -1.53
N LYS A 52 7.43 -5.30 -1.36
CA LYS A 52 8.81 -5.68 -1.70
C LYS A 52 9.08 -5.48 -3.19
N HIS A 53 8.13 -5.82 -4.06
CA HIS A 53 8.23 -5.57 -5.51
C HIS A 53 8.37 -4.07 -5.83
N GLU A 54 7.61 -3.21 -5.15
CA GLU A 54 7.68 -1.74 -5.28
C GLU A 54 8.92 -1.11 -4.58
N GLY A 55 9.83 -1.93 -4.03
CA GLY A 55 11.09 -1.47 -3.46
C GLY A 55 11.02 -1.03 -1.99
N PHE A 56 9.97 -1.40 -1.26
CA PHE A 56 9.89 -1.19 0.18
C PHE A 56 10.73 -2.23 0.94
N SER A 57 11.33 -1.82 2.05
CA SER A 57 11.80 -2.75 3.08
C SER A 57 10.62 -3.14 3.96
N VAL A 58 10.36 -4.44 4.13
CA VAL A 58 9.19 -4.92 4.88
C VAL A 58 9.61 -5.85 6.02
N GLU A 59 9.20 -5.51 7.24
CA GLU A 59 9.25 -6.36 8.43
C GLU A 59 7.94 -7.15 8.52
N GLU A 60 8.02 -8.47 8.40
CA GLU A 60 6.90 -9.38 8.60
C GLU A 60 6.80 -9.83 10.06
N GLY A 61 5.60 -10.13 10.54
CA GLY A 61 5.40 -10.59 11.92
C GLY A 61 5.54 -9.47 12.95
N SER A 62 5.41 -8.20 12.53
CA SER A 62 5.70 -7.04 13.38
C SER A 62 4.86 -7.06 14.66
N GLY A 63 5.48 -6.72 15.79
CA GLY A 63 4.80 -6.78 17.09
C GLY A 63 4.42 -8.20 17.55
N GLY A 64 5.04 -9.23 16.98
CA GLY A 64 4.78 -10.65 17.33
C GLY A 64 3.48 -11.20 16.76
N MET A 65 2.83 -10.46 15.85
CA MET A 65 1.58 -10.88 15.20
C MET A 65 1.87 -11.44 13.81
N PRO A 66 1.58 -12.73 13.53
CA PRO A 66 1.95 -13.38 12.26
C PRO A 66 1.39 -12.71 10.99
N THR A 67 0.27 -11.99 11.09
CA THR A 67 -0.37 -11.31 9.95
C THR A 67 -0.12 -9.80 9.92
N ALA A 68 0.67 -9.26 10.86
CA ALA A 68 1.08 -7.86 10.84
C ALA A 68 2.39 -7.69 10.06
N PHE A 69 2.54 -6.54 9.42
CA PHE A 69 3.78 -6.13 8.77
C PHE A 69 4.00 -4.61 8.90
N CYS A 70 5.26 -4.20 8.86
CA CYS A 70 5.67 -2.79 8.80
C CYS A 70 6.51 -2.56 7.54
N ALA A 71 6.15 -1.59 6.72
CA ALA A 71 6.85 -1.27 5.48
C ALA A 71 7.49 0.11 5.56
N HIS A 72 8.73 0.21 5.11
CA HIS A 72 9.50 1.43 5.08
C HIS A 72 10.04 1.70 3.68
N TRP A 73 9.87 2.95 3.24
CA TRP A 73 10.42 3.46 2.00
C TRP A 73 10.94 4.88 2.22
N THR A 74 12.03 5.23 1.54
CA THR A 74 12.69 6.53 1.65
C THR A 74 13.03 7.08 0.28
N ASN A 75 12.92 8.40 0.13
CA ASN A 75 13.31 9.13 -1.07
C ASN A 75 14.16 10.36 -0.69
N GLY A 76 15.22 10.11 0.07
CA GLY A 76 16.11 11.14 0.58
C GLY A 76 15.54 11.87 1.81
N ALA A 77 16.10 13.06 2.08
CA ALA A 77 15.70 13.86 3.23
C ALA A 77 14.27 14.40 3.06
N GLY A 78 13.44 14.20 4.08
CA GLY A 78 12.07 14.66 4.12
C GLY A 78 11.51 14.59 5.54
N PRO A 79 10.25 15.01 5.74
CA PRO A 79 9.55 14.79 7.00
C PRO A 79 9.51 13.29 7.36
N THR A 80 9.71 12.98 8.64
CA THR A 80 9.57 11.64 9.23
C THR A 80 8.29 11.53 10.04
#